data_AF-A0A951JQJ4-F1
#
_entry.id   AF-A0A951JQJ4-F1
#
_cell.length_a   1.000
_cell.length_b   1.000
_cell.length_c   1.000
_cell.angle_alpha   90.00
_cell.angle_beta   90.00
_cell.angle_gamma   90.00
#
_symmetry.space_group_name_H-M   'P 1'
#
loop_
_entity.id
_entity.type
_entity.pdbx_description
1 polymer ?
#
loop_
_entity_poly.entity_id
_entity_poly.type
_entity_poly.pdbx_seq_one_letter_code
_entity_poly.pdbx_strand_id
1 'polypeptide(L)'
;MLVRGGERIFATGMSGIVVGMLTDGLGLRLAMRISTLAAGPTVRGRLTENGYVIGALTVEGTGFLVLAGGAFGLVSALVYLLVGHWLPRSGWRRRLAFAGLLVALVGGLLIDPNNRDFTELEPRLLNVAMFAMLPVPFALVLPGAVEWLARLRLPRVLAVGAALVGWSGLAMVTVMVGLGGPGLTVVAAVAVLLAIFGTLAAGRRPAWLGGQAVMISGRTVIVAVAVAAFVGLVRDAARIVTA
;
A
#
# COMPACT_ATOMS: atom_id res chain seq x y z
N MET A 1 8.16 -9.46 27.45
CA MET A 1 7.32 -9.72 26.26
C MET A 1 7.15 -8.50 25.34
N LEU A 2 7.05 -7.26 25.87
CA LEU A 2 6.84 -6.03 25.09
C LEU A 2 7.95 -5.71 24.07
N VAL A 3 9.21 -6.03 24.40
CA VAL A 3 10.39 -5.75 23.56
C VAL A 3 10.31 -6.44 22.18
N ARG A 4 9.76 -7.67 22.12
CA ARG A 4 9.57 -8.40 20.84
C ARG A 4 8.47 -7.79 19.96
N GLY A 5 7.57 -6.99 20.54
CA GLY A 5 6.48 -6.32 19.81
C GLY A 5 6.99 -5.11 19.03
N GLY A 6 7.80 -4.26 19.67
CA GLY A 6 8.37 -3.06 19.05
C GLY A 6 9.30 -3.36 17.88
N GLU A 7 10.20 -4.34 18.04
CA GLU A 7 11.12 -4.78 16.96
C GLU A 7 10.35 -5.26 15.72
N ARG A 8 9.24 -5.98 15.92
CA ARG A 8 8.42 -6.49 14.82
C ARG A 8 7.64 -5.38 14.12
N ILE A 9 7.12 -4.40 14.85
CA ILE A 9 6.46 -3.22 14.27
C ILE A 9 7.47 -2.41 13.46
N PHE A 10 8.65 -2.16 14.02
CA PHE A 10 9.74 -1.47 13.32
C PHE A 10 10.14 -2.18 12.04
N ALA A 11 10.46 -3.48 12.12
CA ALA A 11 10.84 -4.27 10.96
C ALA A 11 9.72 -4.26 9.91
N THR A 12 8.46 -4.36 10.33
CA THR A 12 7.33 -4.34 9.41
C THR A 12 7.17 -2.98 8.72
N GLY A 13 7.22 -1.88 9.48
CA GLY A 13 7.09 -0.55 8.91
C GLY A 13 8.25 -0.18 7.99
N MET A 14 9.48 -0.49 8.39
CA MET A 14 10.67 -0.22 7.56
C MET A 14 10.68 -1.05 6.28
N SER A 15 10.35 -2.34 6.36
CA SER A 15 10.16 -3.16 5.16
C SER A 15 9.04 -2.62 4.29
N GLY A 16 7.94 -2.14 4.89
CA GLY A 16 6.85 -1.48 4.17
C GLY A 16 7.31 -0.27 3.38
N ILE A 17 8.03 0.65 4.02
CA ILE A 17 8.56 1.86 3.36
C ILE A 17 9.46 1.48 2.19
N VAL A 18 10.47 0.63 2.42
CA VAL A 18 11.45 0.27 1.39
C VAL A 18 10.80 -0.49 0.24
N VAL A 19 9.96 -1.49 0.55
CA VAL A 19 9.28 -2.27 -0.50
C VAL A 19 8.28 -1.40 -1.25
N GLY A 20 7.54 -0.51 -0.59
CA GLY A 20 6.60 0.41 -1.23
C GLY A 20 7.28 1.45 -2.13
N MET A 21 8.43 2.01 -1.71
CA MET A 21 9.25 2.88 -2.55
C MET A 21 9.62 2.21 -3.87
N LEU A 22 10.01 0.93 -3.81
CA LEU A 22 10.46 0.16 -4.96
C LEU A 22 9.29 -0.35 -5.82
N THR A 23 8.25 -0.90 -5.21
CA THR A 23 7.16 -1.57 -5.94
C THR A 23 6.06 -0.61 -6.34
N ASP A 24 5.55 0.20 -5.42
CA ASP A 24 4.47 1.14 -5.71
C ASP A 24 5.04 2.43 -6.31
N GLY A 25 6.16 2.96 -5.79
CA GLY A 25 6.75 4.20 -6.30
C GLY A 25 7.36 4.06 -7.69
N LEU A 26 8.41 3.24 -7.82
CA LEU A 26 9.04 3.01 -9.12
C LEU A 26 8.13 2.19 -10.06
N GLY A 27 7.32 1.26 -9.53
CA GLY A 27 6.40 0.49 -10.36
C GLY A 27 5.29 1.34 -10.97
N LEU A 28 4.74 2.32 -10.24
CA LEU A 28 3.78 3.27 -10.79
C LEU A 28 4.40 4.13 -11.89
N ARG A 29 5.65 4.56 -11.71
CA ARG A 29 6.41 5.29 -12.74
C ARG A 29 6.63 4.43 -13.99
N LEU A 30 6.96 3.16 -13.81
CA LEU A 30 7.10 2.20 -14.90
C LEU A 30 5.75 1.96 -15.60
N ALA A 31 4.66 1.85 -14.83
CA ALA A 31 3.33 1.66 -15.38
C ALA A 31 2.93 2.84 -16.29
N MET A 32 3.07 4.07 -15.80
CA MET A 32 2.84 5.29 -16.58
C MET A 32 3.70 5.34 -17.85
N ARG A 33 4.96 4.89 -17.77
CA ARG A 33 5.86 4.85 -18.93
C ARG A 33 5.38 3.84 -19.97
N ILE A 34 4.99 2.65 -19.55
CA ILE A 34 4.46 1.62 -20.45
C ILE A 34 3.14 2.09 -21.08
N SER A 35 2.22 2.65 -20.31
CA SER A 35 0.97 3.24 -20.81
C SER A 35 1.22 4.32 -21.86
N THR A 36 2.17 5.22 -21.62
CA THR A 36 2.54 6.26 -22.58
C THR A 36 3.18 5.70 -23.86
N LEU A 37 3.94 4.61 -23.75
CA LEU A 37 4.53 3.94 -24.92
C LEU A 37 3.46 3.22 -25.74
N ALA A 38 2.50 2.57 -25.07
CA ALA A 38 1.41 1.84 -25.68
C ALA A 38 0.40 2.76 -26.39
N ALA A 39 0.11 3.93 -25.81
CA ALA A 39 -0.83 4.90 -26.38
C ALA A 39 -0.32 5.65 -27.63
N GLY A 40 0.96 5.50 -27.96
CA GLY A 40 1.55 6.10 -29.15
C GLY A 40 1.92 7.58 -29.01
N PRO A 41 2.42 8.20 -30.10
CA PRO A 41 2.97 9.56 -30.06
C PRO A 41 1.93 10.67 -29.92
N THR A 42 0.65 10.42 -30.20
CA THR A 42 -0.44 11.41 -30.25
C THR A 42 -0.84 12.00 -28.91
N VAL A 43 -0.52 11.31 -27.80
CA VAL A 43 -0.79 11.74 -26.41
C VAL A 43 0.45 12.29 -25.69
N ARG A 44 1.64 12.16 -26.27
CA ARG A 44 2.88 12.68 -25.65
C ARG A 44 2.86 14.21 -25.61
N GLY A 45 3.29 14.78 -24.49
CA GLY A 45 3.33 16.23 -24.29
C GLY A 45 2.02 16.85 -23.79
N ARG A 46 0.93 16.07 -23.66
CA ARG A 46 -0.29 16.52 -22.97
C ARG A 46 -0.09 16.49 -21.46
N LEU A 47 -0.91 17.24 -20.74
CA LEU A 47 -0.93 17.19 -19.27
C LEU A 47 -1.86 16.06 -18.81
N THR A 48 -1.44 15.31 -17.80
CA THR A 48 -2.31 14.43 -17.01
C THR A 48 -3.25 15.27 -16.16
N GLU A 49 -4.27 14.63 -15.60
CA GLU A 49 -5.19 15.28 -14.64
C GLU A 49 -4.46 15.89 -13.43
N ASN A 50 -3.33 15.29 -13.04
CA ASN A 50 -2.47 15.76 -11.96
C ASN A 50 -1.46 16.85 -12.39
N GLY A 51 -1.59 17.42 -13.60
CA GLY A 51 -0.74 18.51 -14.09
C GLY A 51 0.67 18.09 -14.52
N TYR A 52 0.93 16.80 -14.71
CA TYR A 52 2.23 16.30 -15.17
C TYR A 52 2.24 16.05 -16.67
N VAL A 53 3.35 16.35 -17.34
CA VAL A 53 3.48 16.11 -18.79
C VAL A 53 3.62 14.61 -19.08
N ILE A 54 2.70 14.07 -19.89
CA ILE A 54 2.68 12.67 -20.33
C ILE A 54 3.96 12.36 -21.10
N GLY A 55 4.72 11.37 -20.59
CA GLY A 55 5.98 10.89 -21.17
C GLY A 55 7.24 11.59 -20.65
N ALA A 56 7.11 12.65 -19.84
CA ALA A 56 8.25 13.34 -19.25
C ALA A 56 8.71 12.64 -17.95
N LEU A 57 10.01 12.31 -17.87
CA LEU A 57 10.62 11.79 -16.65
C LEU A 57 11.24 12.95 -15.86
N THR A 58 10.46 13.56 -14.97
CA THR A 58 10.94 14.60 -14.06
C THR A 58 11.53 14.01 -12.79
N VAL A 59 12.61 14.60 -12.28
CA VAL A 59 13.20 14.19 -10.99
C VAL A 59 12.19 14.41 -9.86
N GLU A 60 11.50 15.55 -9.89
CA GLU A 60 10.47 15.91 -8.92
C GLU A 60 9.31 14.89 -8.89
N GLY A 61 8.74 14.56 -10.05
CA GLY A 61 7.64 13.61 -10.14
C GLY A 61 8.07 12.18 -9.75
N THR A 62 9.29 11.76 -10.10
CA THR A 62 9.80 10.46 -9.65
C THR A 62 10.02 10.45 -8.13
N GLY A 63 10.62 11.51 -7.58
CA GLY A 63 10.83 11.65 -6.13
C GLY A 63 9.52 11.62 -5.35
N PHE A 64 8.51 12.36 -5.84
CA PHE A 64 7.16 12.33 -5.26
C PHE A 64 6.57 10.92 -5.26
N LEU A 65 6.60 10.21 -6.39
CA LEU A 65 6.07 8.84 -6.48
C LEU A 65 6.81 7.85 -5.58
N VAL A 66 8.14 7.96 -5.46
CA VAL A 66 8.92 7.11 -4.56
C VAL A 66 8.53 7.36 -3.11
N LEU A 67 8.41 8.62 -2.68
CA LEU A 67 7.99 8.97 -1.32
C LEU A 67 6.54 8.55 -1.05
N ALA A 68 5.63 8.78 -1.99
CA ALA A 68 4.25 8.35 -1.91
C ALA A 68 4.14 6.82 -1.80
N GLY A 69 4.87 6.09 -2.65
CA GLY A 69 4.96 4.63 -2.61
C GLY A 69 5.49 4.13 -1.26
N GLY A 70 6.48 4.80 -0.67
CA GLY A 70 6.92 4.50 0.69
C GLY A 70 5.83 4.70 1.75
N ALA A 71 5.00 5.74 1.60
CA ALA A 71 3.95 6.06 2.56
C ALA A 71 2.82 5.03 2.49
N PHE A 72 2.38 4.70 1.26
CA PHE A 72 1.44 3.62 1.01
C PHE A 72 1.98 2.27 1.45
N GLY A 73 3.27 2.01 1.23
CA GLY A 73 3.95 0.80 1.69
C GLY A 73 3.97 0.68 3.22
N LEU A 74 4.20 1.77 3.94
CA LEU A 74 4.10 1.80 5.40
C LEU A 74 2.68 1.42 5.86
N VAL A 75 1.65 2.08 5.31
CA VAL A 75 0.25 1.80 5.65
C VAL A 75 -0.09 0.34 5.36
N SER A 76 0.24 -0.14 4.16
CA SER A 76 -0.01 -1.51 3.73
C SER A 76 0.70 -2.54 4.60
N ALA A 77 1.94 -2.25 5.05
CA ALA A 77 2.66 -3.13 5.95
C ALA A 77 2.08 -3.16 7.37
N LEU A 78 1.59 -2.01 7.87
CA LEU A 78 0.87 -1.97 9.14
C LEU A 78 -0.46 -2.71 9.06
N VAL A 79 -1.18 -2.59 7.93
CA VAL A 79 -2.35 -3.42 7.63
C VAL A 79 -1.97 -4.89 7.63
N TYR A 80 -0.89 -5.30 6.96
CA TYR A 80 -0.39 -6.67 6.97
C TYR A 80 -0.13 -7.20 8.38
N LEU A 81 0.43 -6.37 9.26
CA LEU A 81 0.68 -6.73 10.65
C LEU A 81 -0.63 -6.93 11.42
N LEU A 82 -1.61 -6.06 11.19
CA LEU A 82 -2.93 -6.11 11.82
C LEU A 82 -3.71 -7.35 11.34
N VAL A 83 -3.79 -7.55 10.02
CA VAL A 83 -4.57 -8.65 9.44
C VAL A 83 -3.86 -10.00 9.49
N GLY A 84 -2.55 -10.00 9.75
CA GLY A 84 -1.68 -11.16 9.63
C GLY A 84 -2.08 -12.36 10.49
N HIS A 85 -2.83 -12.15 11.57
CA HIS A 85 -3.34 -13.25 12.40
C HIS A 85 -4.52 -13.99 11.75
N TRP A 86 -5.32 -13.31 10.93
CA TRP A 86 -6.47 -13.92 10.23
C TRP A 86 -6.09 -14.55 8.89
N LEU A 87 -4.96 -14.14 8.31
CA LEU A 87 -4.39 -14.72 7.09
C LEU A 87 -3.88 -16.17 7.32
N PRO A 88 -3.64 -16.94 6.22
CA PRO A 88 -2.98 -18.24 6.30
C PRO A 88 -1.64 -18.15 7.06
N ARG A 89 -1.31 -19.20 7.83
CA ARG A 89 -0.20 -19.16 8.79
C ARG A 89 1.17 -18.87 8.17
N SER A 90 1.48 -19.42 6.99
CA SER A 90 2.78 -19.23 6.34
C SER A 90 2.75 -19.59 4.86
N GLY A 91 3.85 -19.27 4.18
CA GLY A 91 4.11 -19.68 2.80
C GLY A 91 3.36 -18.89 1.74
N TRP A 92 3.28 -19.47 0.54
CA TRP A 92 2.72 -18.83 -0.65
C TRP A 92 1.26 -18.40 -0.48
N ARG A 93 0.45 -19.21 0.22
CA ARG A 93 -0.97 -18.91 0.47
C ARG A 93 -1.18 -17.60 1.23
N ARG A 94 -0.30 -17.28 2.18
CA ARG A 94 -0.37 -16.01 2.93
C ARG A 94 -0.08 -14.82 2.02
N ARG A 95 0.93 -14.95 1.15
CA ARG A 95 1.32 -13.92 0.18
C ARG A 95 0.19 -13.65 -0.81
N LEU A 96 -0.40 -14.71 -1.37
CA LEU A 96 -1.54 -14.60 -2.29
C LEU A 96 -2.79 -14.01 -1.62
N ALA A 97 -3.12 -14.45 -0.40
CA ALA A 97 -4.27 -13.92 0.31
C ALA A 97 -4.10 -12.41 0.62
N PHE A 98 -2.88 -12.01 0.99
CA PHE A 98 -2.58 -10.59 1.20
C PHE A 98 -2.56 -9.79 -0.10
N ALA A 99 -2.06 -10.37 -1.19
CA ALA A 99 -2.11 -9.75 -2.52
C ALA A 99 -3.55 -9.52 -2.98
N GLY A 100 -4.41 -10.53 -2.87
CA GLY A 100 -5.83 -10.39 -3.21
C GLY A 100 -6.54 -9.32 -2.37
N LEU A 101 -6.23 -9.26 -1.07
CA LEU A 101 -6.74 -8.21 -0.18
C LEU A 101 -6.29 -6.82 -0.64
N LEU A 102 -5.00 -6.64 -0.93
CA LEU A 102 -4.47 -5.34 -1.37
C LEU A 102 -5.00 -4.93 -2.75
N VAL A 103 -5.11 -5.87 -3.70
CA VAL A 103 -5.71 -5.59 -5.01
C VAL A 103 -7.16 -5.13 -4.83
N ALA A 104 -7.94 -5.81 -3.99
CA ALA A 104 -9.32 -5.42 -3.72
C ALA A 104 -9.41 -4.01 -3.10
N LEU A 105 -8.58 -3.72 -2.09
CA LEU A 105 -8.65 -2.45 -1.35
C LEU A 105 -8.04 -1.27 -2.09
N VAL A 106 -6.86 -1.47 -2.69
CA VAL A 106 -6.07 -0.41 -3.33
C VAL A 106 -6.43 -0.27 -4.80
N GLY A 107 -6.77 -1.36 -5.48
CA GLY A 107 -7.16 -1.32 -6.89
C GLY A 107 -8.32 -0.36 -7.13
N GLY A 108 -9.37 -0.41 -6.30
CA GLY A 108 -10.51 0.52 -6.40
C GLY A 108 -10.19 1.97 -6.02
N LEU A 109 -9.07 2.22 -5.32
CA LEU A 109 -8.58 3.58 -5.06
C LEU A 109 -7.73 4.13 -6.21
N LEU A 110 -7.06 3.24 -6.96
CA LEU A 110 -6.20 3.62 -8.08
C LEU A 110 -6.96 3.72 -9.40
N ILE A 111 -8.00 2.90 -9.57
CA ILE A 111 -8.77 2.78 -10.81
C ILE A 111 -10.09 3.53 -10.62
N ASP A 112 -10.13 4.75 -11.15
CA ASP A 112 -11.32 5.62 -11.09
C ASP A 112 -11.85 5.85 -12.51
N PRO A 113 -13.12 5.51 -12.80
CA PRO A 113 -13.72 5.73 -14.12
C PRO A 113 -13.88 7.22 -14.47
N ASN A 114 -13.81 8.12 -13.49
CA ASN A 114 -13.88 9.57 -13.71
C ASN A 114 -12.50 10.17 -14.01
N ASN A 115 -11.41 9.42 -13.79
CA ASN A 115 -10.07 9.91 -14.05
C ASN A 115 -9.79 9.86 -15.56
N ARG A 116 -9.52 11.04 -16.12
CA ARG A 116 -9.34 11.25 -17.55
C ARG A 116 -8.20 10.39 -18.10
N ASP A 117 -7.14 10.15 -17.33
CA ASP A 117 -5.97 9.38 -17.74
C ASP A 117 -6.35 7.92 -18.12
N PHE A 118 -7.37 7.32 -17.49
CA PHE A 118 -7.82 5.96 -17.83
C PHE A 118 -8.72 5.90 -19.07
N THR A 119 -9.41 7.00 -19.38
CA THR A 119 -10.30 7.08 -20.55
C THR A 119 -9.57 7.48 -21.83
N GLU A 120 -8.51 8.29 -21.73
CA GLU A 120 -7.78 8.82 -22.89
C GLU A 120 -6.58 7.98 -23.31
N LEU A 121 -5.96 7.23 -22.39
CA LEU A 121 -4.82 6.39 -22.71
C LEU A 121 -5.28 5.02 -23.19
N GLU A 122 -5.14 4.76 -24.49
CA GLU A 122 -5.33 3.43 -25.07
C GLU A 122 -4.03 2.60 -25.01
N PRO A 123 -4.09 1.26 -24.87
CA PRO A 123 -5.27 0.43 -24.64
C PRO A 123 -5.75 0.51 -23.18
N ARG A 124 -7.04 0.79 -22.96
CA ARG A 124 -7.58 0.97 -21.60
C ARG A 124 -7.49 -0.28 -20.73
N LEU A 125 -7.71 -1.45 -21.33
CA LEU A 125 -7.58 -2.74 -20.63
C LEU A 125 -6.17 -2.97 -20.09
N LEU A 126 -5.14 -2.55 -20.84
CA LEU A 126 -3.75 -2.64 -20.40
C LEU A 126 -3.52 -1.78 -19.15
N ASN A 127 -4.01 -0.54 -19.17
CA ASN A 127 -3.89 0.37 -18.03
C ASN A 127 -4.62 -0.17 -16.80
N VAL A 128 -5.88 -0.57 -16.93
CA VAL A 128 -6.64 -1.17 -15.83
C VAL A 128 -5.91 -2.39 -15.25
N ALA A 129 -5.44 -3.31 -16.10
CA ALA A 129 -4.73 -4.51 -15.65
C ALA A 129 -3.42 -4.18 -14.94
N MET A 130 -2.62 -3.26 -15.48
CA MET A 130 -1.34 -2.88 -14.90
C MET A 130 -1.49 -2.22 -13.53
N PHE A 131 -2.39 -1.24 -13.42
CA PHE A 131 -2.62 -0.52 -12.17
C PHE A 131 -3.31 -1.40 -11.12
N ALA A 132 -4.18 -2.32 -11.52
CA ALA A 132 -4.76 -3.33 -10.62
C ALA A 132 -3.69 -4.29 -10.07
N MET A 133 -2.65 -4.58 -10.86
CA MET A 133 -1.58 -5.51 -10.48
C MET A 133 -0.45 -4.86 -9.68
N LEU A 134 -0.37 -3.53 -9.60
CA LEU A 134 0.68 -2.81 -8.84
C LEU A 134 0.84 -3.28 -7.38
N PRO A 135 -0.23 -3.55 -6.61
CA PRO A 135 -0.08 -3.98 -5.22
C PRO A 135 0.44 -5.43 -5.07
N VAL A 136 0.45 -6.22 -6.15
CA VAL A 136 0.83 -7.64 -6.11
C VAL A 136 2.32 -7.82 -5.79
N PRO A 137 3.28 -7.19 -6.52
CA PRO A 137 4.68 -7.22 -6.14
C PRO A 137 4.94 -6.86 -4.68
N PHE A 138 4.31 -5.79 -4.17
CA PHE A 138 4.43 -5.39 -2.77
C PHE A 138 4.03 -6.54 -1.82
N ALA A 139 2.85 -7.13 -2.04
CA ALA A 139 2.32 -8.20 -1.20
C ALA A 139 3.16 -9.49 -1.23
N LEU A 140 3.80 -9.79 -2.36
CA LEU A 140 4.65 -10.96 -2.52
C LEU A 140 6.02 -10.79 -1.83
N VAL A 141 6.59 -9.58 -1.88
CA VAL A 141 7.93 -9.27 -1.36
C VAL A 141 7.88 -8.96 0.14
N LEU A 142 6.89 -8.20 0.60
CA LEU A 142 6.82 -7.70 1.97
C LEU A 142 7.02 -8.80 3.04
N PRO A 143 6.33 -9.95 3.03
CA PRO A 143 6.50 -10.98 4.06
C PRO A 143 7.95 -11.47 4.19
N GLY A 144 8.65 -11.63 3.05
CA GLY A 144 10.06 -12.03 3.03
C GLY A 144 10.97 -10.93 3.55
N ALA A 145 10.72 -9.67 3.17
CA ALA A 145 11.47 -8.51 3.64
C ALA A 145 11.34 -8.33 5.16
N VAL A 146 10.14 -8.48 5.72
CA VAL A 146 9.88 -8.40 7.16
C VAL A 146 10.62 -9.50 7.91
N GLU A 147 10.57 -10.74 7.41
CA GLU A 147 11.29 -11.86 8.03
C GLU A 147 12.81 -11.67 7.94
N TRP A 148 13.32 -11.20 6.81
CA TRP A 148 14.74 -10.93 6.62
C TRP A 148 15.23 -9.86 7.59
N LEU A 149 14.52 -8.73 7.66
CA LEU A 149 14.88 -7.62 8.55
C LEU A 149 14.76 -8.01 10.03
N ALA A 150 13.77 -8.82 10.40
CA ALA A 150 13.65 -9.35 11.76
C ALA A 150 14.77 -10.33 12.15
N ARG A 151 15.37 -11.05 11.19
CA ARG A 151 16.51 -11.96 11.45
C ARG A 151 17.82 -11.24 11.72
N LEU A 152 17.96 -9.99 11.28
CA LEU A 152 19.18 -9.20 11.48
C LEU A 152 19.44 -8.83 12.96
N ARG A 153 18.55 -9.21 13.89
CA ARG A 153 18.70 -9.02 15.36
C ARG A 153 19.23 -7.64 15.72
N LEU A 154 18.64 -6.63 15.10
CA LEU A 154 19.05 -5.24 15.22
C LEU A 154 19.06 -4.80 16.70
N PRO A 155 20.08 -4.04 17.16
CA PRO A 155 20.27 -3.73 18.57
C PRO A 155 19.11 -2.90 19.15
N ARG A 156 18.86 -3.08 20.47
CA ARG A 156 17.76 -2.47 21.26
C ARG A 156 17.55 -0.97 21.08
N VAL A 157 18.55 -0.21 20.62
CA VAL A 157 18.46 1.22 20.29
C VAL A 157 17.38 1.48 19.21
N LEU A 158 17.06 0.49 18.37
CA LEU A 158 16.01 0.57 17.35
C LEU A 158 14.59 0.33 17.89
N ALA A 159 14.41 0.11 19.20
CA ALA A 159 13.10 0.28 19.84
C ALA A 159 12.66 1.76 19.85
N VAL A 160 13.61 2.70 19.93
CA VAL A 160 13.39 4.11 19.57
C VAL A 160 13.06 4.23 18.08
N GLY A 161 13.61 3.33 17.27
CA GLY A 161 13.28 3.13 15.85
C GLY A 161 11.78 2.94 15.58
N ALA A 162 11.02 2.24 16.44
CA ALA A 162 9.56 2.12 16.27
C ALA A 162 8.84 3.47 16.44
N ALA A 163 9.29 4.28 17.39
CA ALA A 163 8.85 5.68 17.51
C ALA A 163 9.33 6.49 16.30
N LEU A 164 10.56 6.31 15.84
CA LEU A 164 11.11 6.98 14.65
C LEU A 164 10.42 6.55 13.35
N VAL A 165 9.88 5.33 13.22
CA VAL A 165 9.03 4.90 12.09
C VAL A 165 7.66 5.55 12.17
N GLY A 166 7.13 5.71 13.38
CA GLY A 166 5.95 6.55 13.61
C GLY A 166 6.21 8.00 13.21
N TRP A 167 7.32 8.59 13.64
CA TRP A 167 7.72 9.96 13.33
C TRP A 167 8.14 10.15 11.87
N SER A 168 8.80 9.18 11.25
CA SER A 168 9.22 9.25 9.85
C SER A 168 8.04 8.99 8.92
N GLY A 169 7.13 8.09 9.29
CA GLY A 169 5.83 7.94 8.66
C GLY A 169 5.02 9.24 8.73
N LEU A 170 4.91 9.82 9.93
CA LEU A 170 4.23 11.10 10.13
C LEU A 170 4.91 12.24 9.35
N ALA A 171 6.24 12.33 9.37
CA ALA A 171 6.99 13.35 8.64
C ALA A 171 6.83 13.20 7.13
N MET A 172 6.94 11.98 6.60
CA MET A 172 6.76 11.70 5.17
C MET A 172 5.34 12.01 4.72
N VAL A 173 4.36 11.70 5.55
CA VAL A 173 2.95 12.03 5.36
C VAL A 173 2.71 13.55 5.41
N THR A 174 3.30 14.28 6.36
CA THR A 174 3.24 15.75 6.43
C THR A 174 3.84 16.39 5.18
N VAL A 175 4.96 15.85 4.68
CA VAL A 175 5.55 16.26 3.40
C VAL A 175 4.57 16.00 2.24
N MET A 176 3.89 14.85 2.20
CA MET A 176 2.89 14.56 1.16
C MET A 176 1.67 15.49 1.20
N VAL A 177 1.20 15.88 2.40
CA VAL A 177 0.12 16.87 2.56
C VAL A 177 0.56 18.24 2.06
N GLY A 178 1.78 18.67 2.39
CA GLY A 178 2.33 19.94 1.91
C GLY A 178 2.51 20.00 0.39
N LEU A 179 2.63 18.84 -0.26
CA LEU A 179 2.77 18.71 -1.73
C LEU A 179 1.42 18.51 -2.46
N GLY A 180 0.28 18.63 -1.78
CA GLY A 180 -1.04 18.61 -2.43
C GLY A 180 -1.54 17.23 -2.87
N GLY A 181 -0.93 16.13 -2.42
CA GLY A 181 -1.40 14.77 -2.72
C GLY A 181 -2.67 14.37 -1.94
N PRO A 182 -3.15 13.12 -2.06
CA PRO A 182 -4.22 12.54 -1.23
C PRO A 182 -3.77 12.35 0.25
N GLY A 183 -2.88 13.21 0.74
CA GLY A 183 -2.17 13.10 1.99
C GLY A 183 -3.10 12.97 3.18
N LEU A 184 -4.21 13.71 3.25
CA LEU A 184 -5.11 13.70 4.41
C LEU A 184 -5.68 12.31 4.76
N THR A 185 -6.07 11.50 3.76
CA THR A 185 -6.59 10.15 4.01
C THR A 185 -5.48 9.21 4.46
N VAL A 186 -4.30 9.33 3.87
CA VAL A 186 -3.09 8.59 4.27
C VAL A 186 -2.65 9.01 5.68
N VAL A 187 -2.71 10.30 6.03
CA VAL A 187 -2.43 10.83 7.37
C VAL A 187 -3.35 10.18 8.39
N ALA A 188 -4.65 10.23 8.13
CA ALA A 188 -5.65 9.68 9.04
C ALA A 188 -5.43 8.17 9.22
N ALA A 189 -5.18 7.44 8.13
CA ALA A 189 -4.90 6.00 8.19
C ALA A 189 -3.63 5.69 9.01
N VAL A 190 -2.52 6.40 8.76
CA VAL A 190 -1.27 6.23 9.51
C VAL A 190 -1.47 6.57 10.99
N ALA A 191 -2.10 7.70 11.31
CA ALA A 191 -2.35 8.12 12.69
C ALA A 191 -3.21 7.11 13.45
N VAL A 192 -4.28 6.61 12.83
CA VAL A 192 -5.16 5.58 13.42
C VAL A 192 -4.39 4.28 13.62
N LEU A 193 -3.63 3.83 12.64
CA LEU A 193 -2.84 2.60 12.75
C LEU A 193 -1.77 2.72 13.84
N LEU A 194 -1.06 3.85 13.91
CA LEU A 194 -0.08 4.12 14.96
C LEU A 194 -0.73 4.19 16.34
N ALA A 195 -1.92 4.79 16.49
CA ALA A 195 -2.66 4.79 17.75
C ALA A 195 -3.06 3.35 18.17
N ILE A 196 -3.56 2.54 17.23
CA ILE A 196 -3.86 1.12 17.46
C ILE A 196 -2.59 0.38 17.89
N PHE A 197 -1.47 0.55 17.20
CA PHE A 197 -0.22 -0.14 17.55
C PHE A 197 0.39 0.37 18.86
N GLY A 198 0.28 1.66 19.17
CA GLY A 198 0.70 2.24 20.44
C GLY A 198 -0.07 1.65 21.62
N THR A 199 -1.39 1.51 21.50
CA THR A 199 -2.22 0.87 22.55
C THR A 199 -1.88 -0.61 22.73
N LEU A 200 -1.65 -1.36 21.64
CA LEU A 200 -1.25 -2.76 21.68
C LEU A 200 0.17 -2.97 22.23
N ALA A 201 1.09 -2.06 21.92
CA ALA A 201 2.48 -2.07 22.39
C ALA A 201 2.62 -1.67 23.86
N ALA A 202 1.67 -0.92 24.42
CA ALA A 202 1.60 -0.58 25.85
C ALA A 202 1.18 -1.76 26.76
N GLY A 203 1.13 -2.99 26.24
CA GLY A 203 0.80 -4.20 27.02
C GLY A 203 -0.69 -4.39 27.29
N ARG A 204 -1.54 -3.48 26.81
CA ARG A 204 -3.00 -3.60 26.83
C ARG A 204 -3.46 -4.48 25.67
N ARG A 205 -2.97 -5.72 25.57
CA ARG A 205 -3.58 -6.70 24.66
C ARG A 205 -4.91 -7.10 25.29
N PRO A 206 -6.05 -6.64 24.75
CA PRO A 206 -7.32 -7.00 25.34
C PRO A 206 -7.52 -8.52 25.21
N ALA A 207 -7.89 -9.15 26.33
CA ALA A 207 -8.02 -10.61 26.46
C ALA A 207 -8.97 -11.24 25.43
N TRP A 208 -9.86 -10.45 24.82
CA TRP A 208 -10.78 -10.89 23.78
C TRP A 208 -10.12 -11.34 22.46
N LEU A 209 -8.87 -10.96 22.17
CA LEU A 209 -8.23 -11.18 20.85
C LEU A 209 -7.87 -12.65 20.59
N GLY A 210 -7.87 -13.49 21.63
CA GLY A 210 -7.51 -14.91 21.53
C GLY A 210 -8.68 -15.87 21.27
N GLY A 211 -9.92 -15.39 21.35
CA GLY A 211 -11.10 -16.24 21.23
C GLY A 211 -11.31 -16.75 19.79
N GLN A 212 -11.75 -18.01 19.65
CA GLN A 212 -12.12 -18.58 18.35
C GLN A 212 -13.19 -17.74 17.64
N ALA A 213 -14.10 -17.13 18.39
CA ALA A 213 -15.09 -16.18 17.87
C ALA A 213 -14.45 -14.95 17.21
N VAL A 214 -13.42 -14.34 17.82
CA VAL A 214 -12.72 -13.18 17.23
C VAL A 214 -11.92 -13.55 15.99
N MET A 215 -11.38 -14.77 15.95
CA MET A 215 -10.73 -15.31 14.76
C MET A 215 -11.70 -15.51 13.60
N ILE A 216 -12.90 -16.04 13.87
CA ILE A 216 -13.95 -16.22 12.86
C ILE A 216 -14.46 -14.85 12.41
N SER A 217 -14.87 -13.98 13.33
CA SER A 217 -15.41 -12.66 13.01
C SER A 217 -14.42 -11.81 12.21
N GLY A 218 -13.13 -11.80 12.59
CA GLY A 218 -12.13 -11.03 11.85
C GLY A 218 -11.89 -11.57 10.44
N ARG A 219 -11.89 -12.90 10.25
CA ARG A 219 -11.84 -13.49 8.90
C ARG A 219 -13.06 -13.13 8.08
N THR A 220 -14.25 -13.24 8.65
CA THR A 220 -15.51 -12.89 7.98
C THR A 220 -15.52 -11.43 7.55
N VAL A 221 -15.11 -10.51 8.42
CA VAL A 221 -15.02 -9.08 8.10
C VAL A 221 -14.00 -8.83 6.99
N ILE A 222 -12.80 -9.42 7.05
CA ILE A 222 -11.78 -9.25 6.00
C ILE A 222 -12.29 -9.78 4.66
N VAL A 223 -12.93 -10.94 4.64
CA VAL A 223 -13.50 -11.51 3.42
C VAL A 223 -14.62 -10.63 2.88
N ALA A 224 -15.55 -10.18 3.73
CA ALA A 224 -16.65 -9.31 3.32
C ALA A 224 -16.14 -7.98 2.73
N VAL A 225 -15.16 -7.36 3.40
CA VAL A 225 -14.53 -6.12 2.95
C VAL A 225 -13.76 -6.33 1.64
N ALA A 226 -12.99 -7.42 1.51
CA ALA A 226 -12.28 -7.75 0.29
C ALA A 226 -13.23 -8.01 -0.88
N VAL A 227 -14.33 -8.75 -0.65
CA VAL A 227 -15.35 -9.00 -1.68
C VAL A 227 -16.04 -7.71 -2.11
N ALA A 228 -16.48 -6.87 -1.16
CA ALA A 228 -17.13 -5.61 -1.46
C ALA A 228 -16.21 -4.67 -2.26
N ALA A 229 -14.96 -4.53 -1.84
CA ALA A 229 -13.97 -3.70 -2.52
C ALA A 229 -13.61 -4.26 -3.91
N PHE A 230 -13.48 -5.58 -4.05
CA PHE A 230 -13.25 -6.24 -5.34
C PHE A 230 -14.42 -6.05 -6.31
N VAL A 231 -15.66 -6.14 -5.83
CA VAL A 231 -16.84 -5.87 -6.66
C VAL A 231 -16.85 -4.41 -7.14
N GLY A 232 -16.46 -3.46 -6.29
CA GLY A 232 -16.27 -2.06 -6.68
C GLY A 232 -15.24 -1.93 -7.80
N LEU A 233 -14.04 -2.46 -7.58
CA LEU A 233 -12.97 -2.50 -8.57
C LEU A 233 -13.41 -3.08 -9.92
N VAL A 234 -14.12 -4.22 -9.94
CA VAL A 234 -14.59 -4.83 -11.19
C VAL A 234 -15.61 -3.94 -11.90
N ARG A 235 -16.50 -3.27 -11.16
CA ARG A 235 -17.46 -2.33 -11.76
C ARG A 235 -16.76 -1.12 -12.38
N ASP A 236 -15.78 -0.57 -11.69
CA ASP A 236 -15.02 0.59 -12.16
C ASP A 236 -14.16 0.23 -13.37
N ALA A 237 -13.48 -0.91 -13.32
CA ALA A 237 -12.76 -1.48 -14.46
C ALA A 237 -13.68 -1.70 -15.68
N ALA A 238 -14.87 -2.27 -15.47
CA ALA A 238 -15.83 -2.51 -16.56
C ALA A 238 -16.27 -1.19 -17.21
N ARG A 239 -16.58 -0.17 -16.41
CA ARG A 239 -16.97 1.16 -16.91
C ARG A 239 -15.88 1.78 -17.80
N ILE A 240 -14.61 1.70 -17.39
CA ILE A 240 -13.48 2.23 -18.17
C ILE A 240 -13.33 1.52 -19.52
N VAL A 241 -13.47 0.18 -19.51
CA VAL A 241 -13.28 -0.64 -20.71
C VAL A 241 -14.44 -0.48 -21.70
N THR A 242 -15.66 -0.19 -21.24
CA THR A 242 -16.85 -0.07 -22.10
C THR A 242 -17.21 1.37 -22.50
N ALA A 243 -16.56 2.39 -21.92
CA ALA A 243 -16.76 3.80 -22.29
C ALA A 243 -16.23 4.11 -23.70
#